data_AF-A0A6B0WAM7-F1
#
_entry.id   AF-A0A6B0WAM7-F1
#
_cell.length_a   1.000
_cell.length_b   1.000
_cell.length_c   1.000
_cell.angle_alpha   90.00
_cell.angle_beta   90.00
_cell.angle_gamma   90.00
#
_symmetry.space_group_name_H-M   'P 1'
#
loop_
_entity.id
_entity.type
_entity.pdbx_description
1 polymer ?
#
loop_
_entity_poly.entity_id
_entity_poly.type
_entity_poly.pdbx_seq_one_letter_code
_entity_poly.pdbx_strand_id
1 'polypeptide(L)'
;MSFQGTGAGVGLRALSMFMGLFLILMAGQKVGWLLSSVPLLAELERWRELTSGNSLWYLETICIPFAPLFARVVPLAEFAAGAALIVGFSVRVTAGLALLMVLNFHFASGIMFTG
;
A
#
# COMPACT_ATOMS: atom_id res chain seq x y z
N MET A 1 28.86 31.67 -0.58
CA MET A 1 28.73 30.89 -1.83
C MET A 1 28.53 29.43 -1.42
N SER A 2 27.29 28.91 -1.45
CA SER A 2 27.03 27.51 -1.11
C SER A 2 25.89 26.95 -1.96
N PHE A 3 26.22 26.59 -3.20
CA PHE A 3 25.45 25.62 -3.98
C PHE A 3 25.78 24.22 -3.45
N GLN A 4 25.16 23.80 -2.34
CA GLN A 4 25.20 22.41 -1.87
C GLN A 4 23.77 22.01 -1.48
N GLY A 5 23.11 21.22 -2.34
CA GLY A 5 21.79 20.64 -2.05
C GLY A 5 20.92 20.28 -3.25
N THR A 6 21.25 20.74 -4.46
CA THR A 6 20.37 20.63 -5.64
C THR A 6 20.20 19.18 -6.14
N GLY A 7 21.25 18.36 -6.14
CA GLY A 7 21.18 16.99 -6.68
C GLY A 7 20.35 16.02 -5.84
N ALA A 8 20.61 15.97 -4.53
CA ALA A 8 19.88 15.09 -3.61
C ALA A 8 18.40 15.51 -3.46
N GLY A 9 18.13 16.81 -3.39
CA GLY A 9 16.77 17.33 -3.28
C GLY A 9 15.93 17.06 -4.54
N VAL A 10 16.52 17.25 -5.73
CA VAL A 10 15.85 16.94 -7.00
C VAL A 10 15.63 15.44 -7.15
N GLY A 11 16.61 14.61 -6.81
CA GLY A 11 16.48 13.15 -6.84
C GLY A 11 15.37 12.62 -5.92
N LEU A 12 15.31 13.11 -4.67
CA LEU A 12 14.26 12.72 -3.73
C LEU A 12 12.87 13.16 -4.22
N ARG A 13 12.78 14.33 -4.85
CA ARG A 13 11.53 14.84 -5.39
C ARG A 13 11.05 14.04 -6.59
N ALA A 14 11.95 13.70 -7.51
CA ALA A 14 11.64 12.81 -8.64
C ALA A 14 11.16 11.45 -8.14
N LEU A 15 11.87 10.83 -7.18
CA LEU A 15 11.48 9.57 -6.57
C LEU A 15 10.08 9.65 -5.93
N SER A 16 9.79 10.73 -5.20
CA SER A 16 8.48 10.97 -4.62
C SER A 16 7.38 11.05 -5.69
N MET A 17 7.63 11.71 -6.83
CA MET A 17 6.67 11.79 -7.92
C MET A 17 6.44 10.42 -8.56
N PHE A 18 7.50 9.65 -8.82
CA PHE A 18 7.39 8.30 -9.36
C PHE A 18 6.62 7.37 -8.42
N MET A 19 6.92 7.42 -7.11
CA MET A 19 6.20 6.65 -6.11
C MET A 19 4.74 7.08 -6.02
N GLY A 20 4.46 8.39 -6.09
CA GLY A 20 3.09 8.90 -6.07
C GLY A 20 2.28 8.45 -7.28
N LEU A 21 2.87 8.48 -8.47
CA LEU A 21 2.27 7.95 -9.69
C LEU A 21 2.03 6.43 -9.58
N PHE A 22 3.02 5.69 -9.10
CA PHE A 22 2.91 4.24 -8.86
C PHE A 22 1.71 3.91 -7.96
N LEU A 23 1.55 4.62 -6.84
CA LEU A 23 0.42 4.41 -5.93
C LEU A 23 -0.93 4.73 -6.58
N ILE A 24 -1.02 5.78 -7.40
CA ILE A 24 -2.26 6.12 -8.13
C ILE A 24 -2.63 5.03 -9.13
N LEU A 25 -1.64 4.50 -9.87
CA LEU A 25 -1.87 3.43 -10.83
C LEU A 25 -2.31 2.13 -10.12
N MET A 26 -1.68 1.81 -8.98
CA MET A 26 -2.07 0.68 -8.13
C MET A 26 -3.49 0.83 -7.58
N ALA A 27 -3.84 2.02 -7.09
CA ALA A 27 -5.20 2.31 -6.63
C ALA A 27 -6.22 2.17 -7.78
N GLY A 28 -5.84 2.57 -9.00
CA GLY A 28 -6.60 2.39 -10.23
C GLY A 28 -7.01 0.93 -10.49
N GLN A 29 -6.08 -0.01 -10.28
CA GLN A 29 -6.36 -1.45 -10.41
C GLN A 29 -7.33 -1.97 -9.34
N LYS A 30 -7.44 -1.25 -8.22
CA LYS A 30 -8.28 -1.60 -7.07
C LYS A 30 -9.56 -0.79 -6.98
N VAL A 31 -9.91 0.02 -7.99
CA VAL A 31 -11.16 0.80 -8.00
C VAL A 31 -12.39 -0.11 -7.88
N GLY A 32 -12.32 -1.33 -8.43
CA GLY A 32 -13.37 -2.34 -8.27
C GLY A 32 -13.66 -2.72 -6.82
N TRP A 33 -12.67 -2.57 -5.92
CA TRP A 33 -12.80 -2.87 -4.49
C TRP A 33 -13.69 -1.86 -3.75
N LEU A 34 -13.80 -0.63 -4.27
CA LEU A 34 -14.69 0.39 -3.70
C LEU A 34 -16.16 -0.02 -3.82
N LEU A 35 -16.51 -0.68 -4.91
CA LEU A 35 -17.87 -1.11 -5.25
C LEU A 35 -18.19 -2.51 -4.72
N SER A 36 -17.20 -3.39 -4.66
CA SER A 36 -17.36 -4.76 -4.17
C SER A 36 -16.12 -5.24 -3.44
N SER A 37 -16.29 -5.77 -2.23
CA SER A 37 -15.18 -6.38 -1.47
C SER A 37 -14.84 -7.80 -1.92
N VAL A 38 -15.63 -8.38 -2.84
CA VAL A 38 -15.46 -9.75 -3.33
C VAL A 38 -14.06 -10.01 -3.92
N PRO A 39 -13.48 -9.12 -4.75
CA PRO A 39 -12.14 -9.38 -5.31
C PRO A 39 -11.05 -9.40 -4.25
N LEU A 40 -11.15 -8.55 -3.22
CA LEU A 40 -10.21 -8.55 -2.10
C LEU A 40 -10.38 -9.80 -1.24
N LEU A 41 -11.63 -10.19 -0.95
CA LEU A 41 -11.92 -11.36 -0.13
C LEU A 41 -11.41 -12.64 -0.80
N ALA A 42 -11.63 -12.81 -2.11
CA ALA A 42 -11.11 -13.94 -2.87
C ALA A 42 -9.58 -14.04 -2.82
N GLU A 43 -8.89 -12.89 -2.86
CA GLU A 43 -7.43 -12.85 -2.76
C GLU A 43 -6.95 -13.18 -1.34
N LEU A 44 -7.64 -12.71 -0.30
CA LEU A 44 -7.36 -13.07 1.10
C LEU A 44 -7.61 -14.55 1.36
N GLU A 45 -8.66 -15.14 0.80
CA GLU A 45 -8.94 -16.57 0.89
C GLU A 45 -7.85 -17.39 0.17
N ARG A 46 -7.40 -16.94 -1.02
CA ARG A 46 -6.26 -17.53 -1.71
C ARG A 46 -4.97 -17.48 -0.88
N TRP A 47 -4.70 -16.36 -0.21
CA TRP A 47 -3.54 -16.24 0.68
C TRP A 47 -3.65 -17.12 1.91
N ARG A 48 -4.86 -17.29 2.44
CA ARG A 48 -5.14 -18.20 3.56
C ARG A 48 -4.75 -19.65 3.21
N GLU A 49 -5.01 -20.09 1.99
CA GLU A 49 -4.63 -21.43 1.52
C GLU A 49 -3.11 -21.62 1.37
N LEU A 50 -2.38 -20.54 1.09
CA LEU A 50 -0.94 -20.56 0.81
C LEU A 50 -0.06 -20.22 2.03
N THR A 51 -0.67 -19.72 3.11
CA THR A 51 0.03 -19.15 4.26
C THR A 51 -0.11 -20.04 5.49
N SER A 52 0.90 -20.04 6.35
CA SER A 52 0.85 -20.72 7.66
C SER A 52 1.36 -19.83 8.80
N GLY A 53 1.12 -20.23 10.04
CA GLY A 53 1.64 -19.54 11.23
C GLY A 53 0.98 -18.19 11.52
N ASN A 54 1.80 -17.19 11.90
CA ASN A 54 1.31 -15.88 12.37
C ASN A 54 0.55 -15.08 11.30
N SER A 55 0.94 -15.23 10.03
CA SER A 55 0.23 -14.59 8.92
C SER A 55 -1.17 -15.19 8.76
N LEU A 56 -1.32 -16.52 8.91
CA LEU A 56 -2.63 -17.19 8.83
C LEU A 56 -3.57 -16.69 9.94
N TRP A 57 -3.08 -16.61 11.18
CA TRP A 57 -3.83 -16.05 12.30
C TRP A 57 -4.26 -14.60 12.03
N TYR A 58 -3.36 -13.79 11.45
CA TYR A 58 -3.66 -12.41 11.08
C TYR A 58 -4.73 -12.31 9.98
N LEU A 59 -4.70 -13.19 8.96
CA LEU A 59 -5.74 -13.24 7.95
C LEU A 59 -7.11 -13.61 8.54
N GLU A 60 -7.17 -14.67 9.33
CA GLU A 60 -8.43 -15.20 9.86
C GLU A 60 -9.05 -14.27 10.91
N THR A 61 -8.21 -13.64 11.73
CA THR A 61 -8.67 -12.80 12.84
C THR A 61 -8.95 -11.36 12.40
N ILE A 62 -8.17 -10.82 11.46
CA ILE A 62 -8.18 -9.39 11.13
C ILE A 62 -8.52 -9.16 9.66
N CYS A 63 -7.80 -9.73 8.70
CA CYS A 63 -7.99 -9.35 7.29
C CYS A 63 -9.36 -9.77 6.74
N ILE A 64 -9.79 -11.01 6.97
CA ILE A 64 -11.03 -11.56 6.41
C ILE A 64 -12.27 -10.87 7.01
N PRO A 65 -12.42 -10.73 8.35
CA PRO A 65 -13.59 -10.09 8.95
C PRO A 65 -13.73 -8.62 8.56
N PHE A 66 -12.60 -7.91 8.42
CA PHE A 66 -12.57 -6.50 8.07
C PHE A 66 -12.32 -6.25 6.57
N ALA A 67 -12.38 -7.28 5.73
CA ALA A 67 -12.15 -7.15 4.29
C ALA A 67 -13.01 -6.06 3.63
N PRO A 68 -14.30 -5.86 3.97
CA PRO A 68 -15.11 -4.78 3.40
C PRO A 68 -14.63 -3.38 3.77
N LEU A 69 -13.98 -3.22 4.92
CA LEU A 69 -13.38 -1.95 5.34
C LEU A 69 -12.08 -1.72 4.59
N PHE A 70 -11.19 -2.73 4.57
CA PHE A 70 -9.91 -2.66 3.86
C PHE A 70 -10.08 -2.44 2.35
N ALA A 71 -11.10 -3.05 1.73
CA ALA A 71 -11.43 -2.86 0.32
C ALA A 71 -11.66 -1.39 -0.06
N ARG A 72 -12.10 -0.56 0.89
CA ARG A 72 -12.38 0.88 0.66
C ARG A 72 -11.24 1.76 1.14
N VAL A 73 -10.71 1.46 2.32
CA VAL A 73 -9.63 2.24 2.93
C VAL A 73 -8.36 2.15 2.10
N VAL A 74 -8.03 0.98 1.56
CA VAL A 74 -6.77 0.76 0.83
C VAL A 74 -6.70 1.60 -0.45
N PRO A 75 -7.65 1.52 -1.40
CA PRO A 75 -7.57 2.32 -2.61
C PRO A 75 -7.65 3.82 -2.32
N LEU A 76 -8.47 4.22 -1.33
CA LEU A 76 -8.58 5.62 -0.92
C LEU A 76 -7.26 6.15 -0.35
N ALA A 77 -6.61 5.36 0.51
CA ALA A 77 -5.33 5.72 1.10
C ALA A 77 -4.21 5.73 0.04
N GLU A 78 -4.21 4.81 -0.93
CA GLU A 78 -3.25 4.81 -2.05
C GLU A 78 -3.44 6.04 -2.95
N PHE A 79 -4.68 6.42 -3.28
CA PHE A 79 -4.97 7.66 -4.02
C PHE A 79 -4.54 8.91 -3.24
N ALA A 80 -4.90 9.00 -1.96
CA ALA A 80 -4.55 10.15 -1.11
C ALA A 80 -3.03 10.25 -0.91
N ALA A 81 -2.35 9.13 -0.67
CA ALA A 81 -0.91 9.08 -0.53
C ALA A 81 -0.20 9.43 -1.84
N GLY A 82 -0.67 8.90 -2.96
CA GLY A 82 -0.13 9.20 -4.28
C GLY A 82 -0.24 10.68 -4.62
N ALA A 83 -1.42 11.28 -4.39
CA ALA A 83 -1.64 12.71 -4.57
C ALA A 83 -0.72 13.55 -3.66
N ALA A 84 -0.60 13.19 -2.38
CA ALA A 84 0.26 13.90 -1.43
C ALA A 84 1.75 13.82 -1.80
N LEU A 85 2.23 12.67 -2.28
CA LEU A 85 3.61 12.50 -2.77
C LEU A 85 3.87 13.30 -4.05
N ILE A 86 2.90 13.40 -4.95
CA ILE A 86 3.01 14.23 -6.17
C ILE A 86 3.01 15.71 -5.81
N VAL A 87 2.10 16.17 -4.96
CA VAL A 87 2.03 17.58 -4.52
C VAL A 87 3.22 17.96 -3.63
N GLY A 88 3.83 16.98 -2.96
CA GLY A 88 4.94 17.22 -2.04
C GLY A 88 4.49 17.58 -0.63
N PHE A 89 3.25 17.28 -0.27
CA PHE A 89 2.70 17.55 1.04
C PHE A 89 3.03 16.40 2.01
N SER A 90 3.71 16.73 3.11
CA SER A 90 4.06 15.77 4.18
C SER A 90 4.70 14.47 3.66
N VAL A 91 5.55 14.57 2.63
CA VAL A 91 6.15 13.43 1.89
C VAL A 91 6.71 12.34 2.81
N ARG A 92 7.40 12.72 3.89
CA ARG A 92 7.99 11.77 4.84
C ARG A 92 6.95 10.92 5.55
N VAL A 93 5.87 11.53 6.03
CA VAL A 93 4.78 10.83 6.73
C VAL A 93 4.01 9.97 5.74
N THR A 94 3.67 10.53 4.58
CA THR A 94 2.94 9.82 3.53
C THR A 94 3.71 8.60 3.02
N ALA A 95 5.01 8.74 2.79
CA ALA A 95 5.87 7.63 2.38
C ALA A 95 5.95 6.55 3.48
N GLY A 96 6.05 6.96 4.76
CA GLY A 96 6.02 6.03 5.89
C GLY A 96 4.72 5.24 5.97
N LEU A 97 3.57 5.92 5.82
CA LEU A 97 2.26 5.27 5.81
C LEU A 97 2.07 4.34 4.61
N ALA A 98 2.50 4.77 3.42
CA ALA A 98 2.47 3.93 2.23
C ALA A 98 3.34 2.68 2.40
N LEU A 99 4.53 2.82 2.96
CA LEU A 99 5.41 1.70 3.27
C LEU A 99 4.76 0.72 4.24
N LEU A 100 4.17 1.21 5.34
CA LEU A 100 3.48 0.38 6.31
C LEU A 100 2.30 -0.39 5.68
N MET A 101 1.55 0.26 4.79
CA MET A 101 0.45 -0.38 4.07
C MET A 101 0.97 -1.51 3.18
N VAL A 102 2.02 -1.26 2.39
CA VAL A 102 2.61 -2.27 1.51
C VAL A 102 3.17 -3.44 2.33
N LEU A 103 3.86 -3.16 3.44
CA LEU A 103 4.36 -4.20 4.34
C LEU A 103 3.21 -5.02 4.95
N ASN A 104 2.09 -4.39 5.31
CA ASN A 104 0.91 -5.08 5.80
C ASN A 104 0.39 -6.10 4.78
N PHE A 105 0.34 -5.72 3.50
CA PHE A 105 -0.04 -6.62 2.42
C PHE A 105 0.95 -7.78 2.23
N HIS A 106 2.25 -7.52 2.31
CA HIS A 106 3.26 -8.58 2.21
C HIS A 106 3.24 -9.53 3.42
N PHE A 107 2.84 -9.02 4.59
CA PHE A 107 2.64 -9.85 5.78
C PHE A 107 1.42 -10.73 5.63
N ALA A 108 0.31 -10.16 5.16
CA ALA A 108 -0.93 -10.88 4.89
C ALA A 108 -0.77 -11.91 3.76
N SER A 109 0.06 -11.67 2.74
CA SER A 109 0.26 -12.64 1.67
C SER A 109 1.20 -13.80 2.03
N GLY A 110 1.82 -13.79 3.21
CA GLY A 110 2.76 -14.83 3.65
C GLY A 110 4.10 -14.83 2.90
N ILE A 111 4.29 -13.95 1.91
CA ILE A 111 5.51 -13.86 1.10
C ILE A 111 6.75 -13.55 1.97
N MET A 112 6.59 -12.83 3.09
CA MET A 112 7.70 -12.58 4.02
C MET A 112 8.23 -13.85 4.72
N PHE A 113 7.48 -14.94 4.71
CA PHE A 113 7.86 -16.22 5.35
C PHE A 113 8.02 -17.36 4.35
N THR A 114 7.77 -17.10 3.06
CA THR A 114 7.95 -18.07 1.98
C THR A 114 9.29 -17.76 1.30
N GLY A 115 10.39 -18.15 1.96
CA GLY A 115 11.77 -18.09 1.46
C GLY A 115 12.34 -19.49 1.29
#